data_AF-J2UEF6-F1
#
_entry.id   AF-J2UEF6-F1
#
_cell.length_a   1.000
_cell.length_b   1.000
_cell.length_c   1.000
_cell.angle_alpha   90.00
_cell.angle_beta   90.00
_cell.angle_gamma   90.00
#
_symmetry.space_group_name_H-M   'P 1'
#
loop_
_entity.id
_entity.type
_entity.pdbx_description
1 polymer ?
#
loop_
_entity_poly.entity_id
_entity_poly.type
_entity_poly.pdbx_seq_one_letter_code
_entity_poly.pdbx_strand_id
1 'polypeptide(L)'
;MKLNAWNEIVSGLSNPDVTTCVEAASRLHASAAPEDIPRLLSLLDSDDFFVREAAAWPLAELAGPVALPQLLKAYQRGFEEGHDNDGFSAALLEIPALFGPEATRAIASFAATVEGKIKGHALWLLEFCDKDGEAGSSGG
;
A
#
# COMPACT_ATOMS: atom_id res chain seq x y z
N MET A 1 -18.55 -0.24 1.45
CA MET A 1 -19.07 1.10 1.87
C MET A 1 -20.22 1.61 0.98
N LYS A 2 -21.19 2.39 1.54
CA LYS A 2 -22.25 3.05 0.72
C LYS A 2 -21.65 4.10 -0.23
N LEU A 3 -22.22 4.27 -1.42
CA LEU A 3 -21.67 5.13 -2.48
C LEU A 3 -21.57 6.62 -2.08
N ASN A 4 -22.55 7.14 -1.33
CA ASN A 4 -22.51 8.52 -0.86
C ASN A 4 -21.33 8.75 0.11
N ALA A 5 -21.16 7.87 1.10
CA ALA A 5 -20.05 7.94 2.04
C ALA A 5 -18.69 7.80 1.32
N TRP A 6 -18.61 6.90 0.32
CA TRP A 6 -17.43 6.76 -0.52
C TRP A 6 -17.07 8.07 -1.23
N ASN A 7 -18.05 8.69 -1.91
CA ASN A 7 -17.82 9.93 -2.66
C ASN A 7 -17.41 11.09 -1.75
N GLU A 8 -18.03 11.21 -0.57
CA GLU A 8 -17.66 12.22 0.43
C GLU A 8 -16.22 12.04 0.92
N ILE A 9 -15.84 10.80 1.25
CA ILE A 9 -14.49 10.47 1.69
C ILE A 9 -13.46 10.77 0.59
N VAL A 10 -13.68 10.26 -0.63
CA VAL A 10 -12.74 10.46 -1.75
C VAL A 10 -12.61 11.94 -2.11
N SER A 11 -13.70 12.71 -2.07
CA SER A 11 -13.62 14.17 -2.27
C SER A 11 -12.84 14.87 -1.16
N GLY A 12 -12.86 14.34 0.07
CA GLY A 12 -12.11 14.89 1.20
C GLY A 12 -10.61 14.67 1.08
N LEU A 13 -10.17 13.60 0.42
CA LEU A 13 -8.74 13.28 0.26
C LEU A 13 -7.96 14.38 -0.49
N SER A 14 -8.56 15.00 -1.51
CA SER A 14 -7.94 16.10 -2.26
C SER A 14 -8.27 17.49 -1.70
N ASN A 15 -8.77 17.57 -0.46
CA ASN A 15 -9.04 18.87 0.16
C ASN A 15 -7.72 19.57 0.52
N PRO A 16 -7.55 20.88 0.21
CA PRO A 16 -6.33 21.61 0.56
C PRO A 16 -6.15 21.81 2.08
N ASP A 17 -7.21 21.68 2.87
CA ASP A 17 -7.14 21.70 4.33
C ASP A 17 -6.63 20.35 4.84
N VAL A 18 -5.44 20.39 5.47
CA VAL A 18 -4.74 19.19 5.96
C VAL A 18 -5.58 18.40 6.97
N THR A 19 -6.34 19.09 7.82
CA THR A 19 -7.23 18.41 8.77
C THR A 19 -8.28 17.60 8.05
N THR A 20 -8.90 18.16 7.01
CA THR A 20 -9.92 17.50 6.20
C THR A 20 -9.38 16.30 5.44
N CYS A 21 -8.21 16.42 4.78
CA CYS A 21 -7.67 15.30 4.00
C CYS A 21 -7.19 14.14 4.89
N VAL A 22 -6.59 14.43 6.05
CA VAL A 22 -6.19 13.41 7.03
C VAL A 22 -7.40 12.71 7.64
N GLU A 23 -8.48 13.45 7.95
CA GLU A 23 -9.73 12.85 8.43
C GLU A 23 -10.34 11.94 7.35
N ALA A 24 -10.33 12.36 6.09
CA ALA A 24 -10.80 11.55 4.98
C ALA A 24 -9.99 10.26 4.81
N ALA A 25 -8.66 10.32 4.87
CA ALA A 25 -7.79 9.15 4.82
C ALA A 25 -8.07 8.19 5.99
N SER A 26 -8.19 8.72 7.21
CA SER A 26 -8.53 7.95 8.40
C SER A 26 -9.89 7.24 8.27
N ARG A 27 -10.89 7.96 7.73
CA ARG A 27 -12.24 7.41 7.49
C ARG A 27 -12.22 6.36 6.38
N LEU A 28 -11.44 6.56 5.33
CA LEU A 28 -11.27 5.59 4.24
C LEU A 28 -10.75 4.27 4.81
N HIS A 29 -9.65 4.33 5.57
CA HIS A 29 -9.03 3.16 6.19
C HIS A 29 -10.01 2.45 7.14
N ALA A 30 -10.61 3.16 8.09
CA ALA A 30 -11.49 2.57 9.10
C ALA A 30 -12.81 2.00 8.54
N SER A 31 -13.26 2.48 7.38
CA SER A 31 -14.57 2.11 6.81
C SER A 31 -14.47 1.19 5.59
N ALA A 32 -13.26 0.96 5.06
CA ALA A 32 -13.04 0.09 3.92
C ALA A 32 -13.34 -1.37 4.28
N ALA A 33 -13.91 -2.09 3.33
CA ALA A 33 -14.22 -3.51 3.44
C ALA A 33 -13.81 -4.25 2.15
N PRO A 34 -13.74 -5.60 2.15
CA PRO A 34 -13.31 -6.36 0.96
C PRO A 34 -14.09 -6.02 -0.32
N GLU A 35 -15.38 -5.69 -0.22
CA GLU A 35 -16.19 -5.27 -1.37
C GLU A 35 -15.75 -3.93 -2.01
N ASP A 36 -14.97 -3.11 -1.29
CA ASP A 36 -14.46 -1.82 -1.77
C ASP A 36 -13.12 -1.95 -2.51
N ILE A 37 -12.48 -3.12 -2.50
CA ILE A 37 -11.18 -3.37 -3.17
C ILE A 37 -11.14 -2.85 -4.62
N PRO A 38 -12.14 -3.11 -5.49
CA PRO A 38 -12.10 -2.59 -6.86
C PRO A 38 -12.08 -1.06 -6.94
N ARG A 39 -12.76 -0.37 -6.00
CA ARG A 39 -12.76 1.10 -5.96
C ARG A 39 -11.46 1.64 -5.37
N LEU A 40 -10.92 0.99 -4.33
CA LEU A 40 -9.61 1.32 -3.78
C LEU A 40 -8.51 1.19 -4.84
N LEU A 41 -8.53 0.12 -5.63
CA LEU A 41 -7.59 -0.07 -6.75
C LEU A 41 -7.68 1.08 -7.76
N SER A 42 -8.87 1.62 -8.03
CA SER A 42 -9.02 2.77 -8.94
C SER A 42 -8.42 4.07 -8.39
N LEU A 43 -8.31 4.22 -7.06
CA LEU A 43 -7.67 5.39 -6.45
C LEU A 43 -6.15 5.41 -6.68
N LEU A 44 -5.53 4.25 -6.92
CA LEU A 44 -4.10 4.15 -7.25
C LEU A 44 -3.74 4.79 -8.60
N ASP A 45 -4.72 5.04 -9.47
CA ASP A 45 -4.51 5.72 -10.75
C ASP A 45 -4.64 7.26 -10.64
N SER A 46 -4.97 7.79 -9.45
CA SER A 46 -5.11 9.22 -9.20
C SER A 46 -3.83 10.01 -9.49
N ASP A 47 -3.98 11.21 -10.04
CA ASP A 47 -2.87 12.17 -10.20
C ASP A 47 -2.44 12.78 -8.86
N ASP A 48 -3.31 12.76 -7.87
CA ASP A 48 -3.01 13.20 -6.51
C ASP A 48 -2.30 12.07 -5.74
N PHE A 49 -1.02 12.30 -5.39
CA PHE A 49 -0.21 11.36 -4.63
C PHE A 49 -0.83 10.98 -3.29
N PHE A 50 -1.44 11.94 -2.58
CA PHE A 50 -2.03 11.67 -1.27
C PHE A 50 -3.25 10.73 -1.38
N VAL A 51 -4.02 10.84 -2.46
CA VAL A 51 -5.12 9.90 -2.76
C VAL A 51 -4.58 8.48 -3.00
N ARG A 52 -3.48 8.35 -3.74
CA ARG A 52 -2.84 7.03 -3.97
C ARG A 52 -2.32 6.44 -2.66
N GLU A 53 -1.66 7.24 -1.84
CA GLU A 53 -1.13 6.83 -0.53
C GLU A 53 -2.25 6.42 0.43
N ALA A 54 -3.32 7.20 0.53
CA ALA A 54 -4.47 6.89 1.40
C ALA A 54 -5.14 5.57 1.02
N ALA A 55 -5.17 5.21 -0.27
CA ALA A 55 -5.72 3.94 -0.73
C ALA A 55 -4.81 2.74 -0.43
N ALA A 56 -3.49 2.95 -0.28
CA ALA A 56 -2.52 1.88 -0.09
C ALA A 56 -2.73 1.12 1.23
N TRP A 57 -3.05 1.82 2.32
CA TRP A 57 -3.28 1.23 3.65
C TRP A 57 -4.39 0.16 3.68
N PRO A 58 -5.66 0.49 3.36
CA PRO A 58 -6.70 -0.53 3.35
C PRO A 58 -6.47 -1.60 2.28
N LEU A 59 -5.78 -1.30 1.17
CA LEU A 59 -5.43 -2.33 0.18
C LEU A 59 -4.41 -3.34 0.73
N ALA A 60 -3.41 -2.87 1.47
CA ALA A 60 -2.43 -3.75 2.11
C ALA A 60 -3.11 -4.73 3.08
N GLU A 61 -4.04 -4.25 3.90
CA GLU A 61 -4.77 -5.07 4.87
C GLU A 61 -5.81 -6.00 4.23
N LEU A 62 -6.58 -5.51 3.24
CA LEU A 62 -7.72 -6.23 2.69
C LEU A 62 -7.36 -7.17 1.54
N ALA A 63 -6.39 -6.77 0.71
CA ALA A 63 -6.00 -7.52 -0.50
C ALA A 63 -4.59 -8.12 -0.40
N GLY A 64 -3.76 -7.60 0.51
CA GLY A 64 -2.43 -8.15 0.77
C GLY A 64 -1.59 -8.31 -0.50
N PRO A 65 -0.93 -9.47 -0.69
CA PRO A 65 -0.07 -9.70 -1.84
C PRO A 65 -0.76 -9.59 -3.20
N VAL A 66 -2.08 -9.77 -3.27
CA VAL A 66 -2.84 -9.71 -4.53
C VAL A 66 -2.81 -8.30 -5.14
N ALA A 67 -2.69 -7.25 -4.31
CA ALA A 67 -2.64 -5.86 -4.77
C ALA A 67 -1.23 -5.36 -5.13
N LEU A 68 -0.18 -6.17 -4.90
CA LEU A 68 1.22 -5.76 -5.12
C LEU A 68 1.50 -5.18 -6.52
N PRO A 69 1.01 -5.76 -7.63
CA PRO A 69 1.34 -5.23 -8.96
C PRO A 69 0.87 -3.78 -9.14
N GLN A 70 -0.30 -3.42 -8.61
CA GLN A 70 -0.86 -2.07 -8.68
C GLN A 70 -0.22 -1.15 -7.65
N LEU A 71 -0.04 -1.61 -6.41
CA LEU A 71 0.60 -0.83 -5.34
C LEU A 71 2.03 -0.43 -5.71
N LEU A 72 2.83 -1.35 -6.21
CA LEU A 72 4.23 -1.07 -6.58
C LEU A 72 4.35 -0.15 -7.80
N LYS A 73 3.36 -0.15 -8.70
CA LYS A 73 3.29 0.83 -9.81
C LYS A 73 2.98 2.22 -9.28
N ALA A 74 1.99 2.36 -8.40
CA ALA A 74 1.64 3.64 -7.79
C ALA A 74 2.78 4.20 -6.91
N TYR A 75 3.46 3.32 -6.19
CA TYR A 75 4.66 3.63 -5.42
C TYR A 75 5.82 4.12 -6.32
N GLN A 76 6.09 3.42 -7.42
CA GLN A 76 7.09 3.86 -8.40
C GLN A 76 6.75 5.22 -9.00
N ARG A 77 5.47 5.45 -9.32
CA ARG A 77 4.99 6.74 -9.83
C ARG A 77 5.26 7.87 -8.83
N GLY A 78 5.08 7.63 -7.53
CA GLY A 78 5.40 8.61 -6.48
C GLY A 78 6.86 9.08 -6.53
N PHE A 79 7.81 8.15 -6.71
CA PHE A 79 9.22 8.54 -6.90
C PHE A 79 9.48 9.33 -8.19
N GLU A 80 8.77 9.02 -9.28
CA GLU A 80 8.89 9.75 -10.55
C GLU A 80 8.34 11.17 -10.47
N GLU A 81 7.36 11.38 -9.60
CA GLU A 81 6.77 12.69 -9.30
C GLU A 81 7.54 13.45 -8.20
N GLY A 82 8.53 12.81 -7.56
CA GLY A 82 9.41 13.43 -6.56
C GLY A 82 8.89 13.37 -5.11
N HIS A 83 7.95 12.48 -4.81
CA HIS A 83 7.49 12.22 -3.44
C HIS A 83 8.46 11.30 -2.69
N ASP A 84 8.52 11.44 -1.36
CA ASP A 84 9.34 10.59 -0.48
C ASP A 84 8.76 9.17 -0.33
N ASN A 85 7.44 9.04 -0.48
CA ASN A 85 6.67 7.81 -0.30
C ASN A 85 6.73 7.22 1.13
N ASP A 86 6.93 8.04 2.16
CA ASP A 86 7.08 7.52 3.54
C ASP A 86 5.83 6.78 4.02
N GLY A 87 4.63 7.36 3.83
CA GLY A 87 3.37 6.72 4.22
C GLY A 87 3.03 5.51 3.36
N PHE A 88 3.31 5.58 2.06
CA PHE A 88 3.14 4.46 1.14
C PHE A 88 4.08 3.29 1.49
N SER A 89 5.32 3.58 1.87
CA SER A 89 6.30 2.58 2.32
C SER A 89 5.79 1.83 3.55
N ALA A 90 5.23 2.55 4.52
CA ALA A 90 4.63 1.94 5.70
C ALA A 90 3.48 0.99 5.32
N ALA A 91 2.56 1.42 4.44
CA ALA A 91 1.48 0.56 3.96
C ALA A 91 1.99 -0.72 3.26
N LEU A 92 3.05 -0.61 2.44
CA LEU A 92 3.62 -1.79 1.77
C LEU A 92 4.26 -2.79 2.75
N LEU A 93 4.88 -2.30 3.84
CA LEU A 93 5.49 -3.13 4.89
C LEU A 93 4.45 -3.87 5.74
N GLU A 94 3.19 -3.41 5.79
CA GLU A 94 2.12 -4.15 6.44
C GLU A 94 1.81 -5.48 5.75
N ILE A 95 2.02 -5.59 4.43
CA ILE A 95 1.72 -6.83 3.68
C ILE A 95 2.53 -8.02 4.23
N PRO A 96 3.88 -7.98 4.29
CA PRO A 96 4.62 -9.08 4.89
C PRO A 96 4.33 -9.25 6.38
N ALA A 97 4.08 -8.17 7.13
CA ALA A 97 3.78 -8.24 8.56
C ALA A 97 2.47 -9.00 8.87
N LEU A 98 1.42 -8.78 8.07
CA LEU A 98 0.09 -9.36 8.28
C LEU A 98 -0.05 -10.77 7.70
N PHE A 99 0.60 -11.04 6.56
CA PHE A 99 0.41 -12.29 5.80
C PHE A 99 1.61 -13.24 5.89
N GLY A 100 2.70 -12.83 6.54
CA GLY A 100 3.84 -13.68 6.89
C GLY A 100 4.46 -14.41 5.70
N PRO A 101 4.82 -15.70 5.83
CA PRO A 101 5.51 -16.45 4.77
C PRO A 101 4.75 -16.57 3.45
N GLU A 102 3.42 -16.43 3.46
CA GLU A 102 2.62 -16.41 2.24
C GLU A 102 2.91 -15.15 1.41
N ALA A 103 2.95 -13.98 2.06
CA ALA A 103 3.37 -12.75 1.41
C ALA A 103 4.80 -12.86 0.87
N THR A 104 5.75 -13.37 1.65
CA THR A 104 7.14 -13.54 1.19
C THR A 104 7.21 -14.36 -0.10
N ARG A 105 6.50 -15.50 -0.17
CA ARG A 105 6.47 -16.33 -1.39
C ARG A 105 5.82 -15.60 -2.56
N ALA A 106 4.72 -14.89 -2.32
CA ALA A 106 4.04 -14.13 -3.37
C ALA A 106 4.90 -12.98 -3.90
N ILE A 107 5.57 -12.22 -3.02
CA ILE A 107 6.48 -11.14 -3.39
C ILE A 107 7.67 -11.71 -4.19
N ALA A 108 8.27 -12.82 -3.74
CA ALA A 108 9.39 -13.46 -4.44
C ALA A 108 8.97 -13.97 -5.82
N SER A 109 7.80 -14.61 -5.92
CA SER A 109 7.26 -15.04 -7.20
C SER A 109 6.98 -13.86 -8.12
N PHE A 110 6.43 -12.76 -7.60
CA PHE A 110 6.18 -11.55 -8.37
C PHE A 110 7.50 -10.94 -8.88
N ALA A 111 8.50 -10.78 -8.00
CA ALA A 111 9.83 -10.23 -8.33
C ALA A 111 10.56 -11.03 -9.42
N ALA A 112 10.29 -12.34 -9.54
CA ALA A 112 10.84 -13.18 -10.60
C ALA A 112 10.19 -12.93 -11.98
N THR A 113 9.02 -12.29 -12.03
CA THR A 113 8.25 -12.04 -13.27
C THR A 113 8.36 -10.61 -13.80
N VAL A 114 8.92 -9.69 -13.02
CA VAL A 114 9.01 -8.26 -13.36
C VAL A 114 10.46 -7.79 -13.46
N GLU A 115 10.67 -6.64 -14.09
CA GLU A 115 11.98 -6.04 -14.31
C GLU A 115 12.02 -4.57 -13.86
N GLY A 116 13.21 -3.95 -13.96
CA GLY A 116 13.40 -2.52 -13.68
C GLY A 116 13.09 -2.13 -12.24
N LYS A 117 12.58 -0.91 -12.06
CA LYS A 117 12.35 -0.34 -10.72
C LYS A 117 11.27 -1.09 -9.92
N ILE A 118 10.26 -1.64 -10.60
CA ILE A 118 9.22 -2.47 -9.95
C ILE A 118 9.83 -3.73 -9.33
N LYS A 119 10.78 -4.38 -10.02
CA LYS A 119 11.56 -5.47 -9.43
C LYS A 119 12.34 -5.01 -8.22
N GLY A 120 12.99 -3.84 -8.31
CA GLY A 120 13.71 -3.22 -7.19
C GLY A 120 12.84 -3.07 -5.94
N HIS A 121 11.62 -2.56 -6.09
CA HIS A 121 10.70 -2.40 -4.95
C HIS A 121 10.22 -3.73 -4.37
N ALA A 122 9.96 -4.72 -5.23
CA ALA A 122 9.58 -6.05 -4.76
C ALA A 122 10.73 -6.74 -3.99
N LEU A 123 11.98 -6.58 -4.45
CA LEU A 123 13.16 -7.08 -3.74
C LEU A 123 13.39 -6.34 -2.43
N TRP A 124 13.23 -5.02 -2.42
CA TRP A 124 13.29 -4.22 -1.19
C TRP A 124 12.30 -4.72 -0.14
N LEU A 125 11.04 -5.05 -0.51
CA LEU A 125 10.08 -5.64 0.43
C LEU A 125 10.54 -6.99 1.01
N LEU A 126 11.25 -7.81 0.24
CA LEU A 126 11.79 -9.08 0.73
C LEU A 126 12.89 -8.88 1.76
N GLU A 127 13.72 -7.84 1.64
CA GLU A 127 14.77 -7.53 2.61
C GLU A 127 14.22 -7.25 4.03
N PHE A 128 12.95 -6.86 4.15
CA PHE A 128 12.28 -6.69 5.44
C PHE A 128 11.63 -7.98 5.95
N CYS A 129 11.29 -8.92 5.07
CA CYS A 129 10.81 -10.25 5.47
C CYS A 129 11.90 -11.08 6.15
N ASP A 130 13.16 -10.93 5.70
CA ASP A 130 14.28 -11.76 6.19
C ASP A 130 14.79 -11.32 7.58
N LYS A 131 14.59 -10.06 7.96
CA LYS A 131 15.09 -9.49 9.23
C LYS A 131 14.30 -9.96 10.46
N ASP A 132 13.05 -10.39 10.29
CA ASP A 132 12.24 -10.94 11.38
C ASP A 132 12.66 -12.38 11.76
N GLY A 133 13.47 -13.04 10.92
CA GLY A 133 14.02 -14.38 11.18
C GLY A 133 15.28 -14.40 12.07
N GLU A 134 15.97 -13.27 12.25
CA GLU A 134 17.24 -13.22 13.00
C GLU A 134 17.07 -12.87 14.50
N ALA A 135 15.88 -12.48 14.95
CA ALA A 135 15.61 -12.13 16.35
C ALA A 135 15.57 -13.35 17.33
N GLY A 136 15.95 -14.55 16.88
CA GLY A 136 15.81 -15.80 17.63
C GLY A 136 17.12 -16.50 18.05
N SER A 137 18.31 -15.94 17.81
CA SER A 137 19.56 -16.65 18.11
C SER A 137 20.66 -15.77 18.71
N SER A 138 20.46 -15.32 19.95
CA SER A 138 21.56 -14.95 20.85
C SER A 138 21.31 -15.57 22.23
N GLY A 139 21.83 -16.77 22.42
CA GLY A 139 21.89 -17.48 23.69
C GLY A 139 23.03 -18.49 23.65
N GLY A 140 24.26 -17.97 23.68
CA GLY A 140 25.50 -18.71 23.92
C GLY A 140 26.14 -18.24 25.21
#